data_AF-A0A2T0FFE7-F1
#
_entry.id   AF-A0A2T0FFE7-F1
#
_cell.length_a   1.000
_cell.length_b   1.000
_cell.length_c   1.000
_cell.angle_alpha   90.00
_cell.angle_beta   90.00
_cell.angle_gamma   90.00
#
_symmetry.space_group_name_H-M   'P 1'
#
loop_
_entity.id
_entity.type
_entity.pdbx_description
1 polymer ?
#
loop_
_entity_poly.entity_id
_entity_poly.type
_entity_poly.pdbx_seq_one_letter_code
_entity_poly.pdbx_strand_id
1 'polypeptide(L)'
;MKAISGQRELETLLKSKTAVVLKFSATWCGPCRAFAPFMDKLDAQFPGVAMYEVDLDANQDIAKQYSVTAVPTVILFKKGKEIGRIQGADTQQAMTQVKRLAESSTTMADYGPGYSLGGSDKKTKGVAIPASRSSHSLLTWIRLYFVTLFSFDARAAAKSYLGA
;
A
#
# COMPACT_ATOMS: atom_id res chain seq x y z
N MET A 1 -17.06 10.23 -17.26
CA MET A 1 -15.78 10.68 -16.66
C MET A 1 -15.13 11.79 -17.48
N LYS A 2 -14.29 12.64 -16.87
CA LYS A 2 -13.50 13.68 -17.58
C LYS A 2 -12.11 13.16 -17.98
N ALA A 3 -11.66 13.47 -19.20
CA ALA A 3 -10.30 13.17 -19.66
C ALA A 3 -9.29 14.23 -19.19
N ILE A 4 -8.07 13.79 -18.83
CA ILE A 4 -6.94 14.65 -18.50
C ILE A 4 -5.98 14.72 -19.70
N SER A 5 -5.57 15.93 -20.08
CA SER A 5 -4.70 16.16 -21.23
C SER A 5 -3.28 16.61 -20.87
N GLY A 6 -2.92 16.71 -19.59
CA GLY A 6 -1.56 17.07 -19.21
C GLY A 6 -1.21 16.98 -17.72
N GLN A 7 0.10 16.96 -17.45
CA GLN A 7 0.66 16.81 -16.10
C GLN A 7 0.23 17.91 -15.12
N ARG A 8 0.25 19.18 -15.56
CA ARG A 8 -0.12 20.32 -14.70
C ARG A 8 -1.57 20.24 -14.22
N GLU A 9 -2.48 19.80 -15.09
CA GLU A 9 -3.88 19.58 -14.71
C GLU A 9 -3.97 18.47 -13.67
N LEU A 10 -3.30 17.33 -13.91
CA LEU A 10 -3.27 16.21 -12.97
C LEU A 10 -2.76 16.63 -11.58
N GLU A 11 -1.63 17.33 -11.50
CA GLU A 11 -1.08 17.80 -10.23
C GLU A 11 -2.04 18.73 -9.48
N THR A 12 -2.71 19.61 -10.21
CA THR A 12 -3.70 20.53 -9.63
C THR A 12 -4.91 19.77 -9.08
N LEU A 13 -5.37 18.73 -9.79
CA LEU A 13 -6.46 17.87 -9.34
C LEU A 13 -6.07 17.09 -8.08
N LEU A 14 -4.86 16.51 -8.03
CA LEU A 14 -4.38 15.76 -6.87
C LEU A 14 -4.19 16.64 -5.62
N LYS A 15 -3.88 17.92 -5.79
CA LYS A 15 -3.77 18.89 -4.69
C LYS A 15 -5.13 19.42 -4.23
N SER A 16 -6.08 19.63 -5.16
CA SER A 16 -7.37 20.26 -4.87
C SER A 16 -8.44 19.28 -4.39
N LYS A 17 -8.36 18.01 -4.76
CA LYS A 17 -9.39 17.01 -4.45
C LYS A 17 -8.91 16.03 -3.38
N THR A 18 -9.82 15.68 -2.47
CA THR A 18 -9.53 14.74 -1.37
C THR A 18 -9.47 13.29 -1.85
N ALA A 19 -10.32 12.91 -2.79
CA ALA A 19 -10.42 11.56 -3.33
C ALA A 19 -10.42 11.62 -4.87
N VAL A 20 -9.44 10.98 -5.49
CA VAL A 20 -9.27 10.98 -6.95
C VAL A 20 -9.03 9.56 -7.44
N VAL A 21 -9.65 9.19 -8.55
CA VAL A 21 -9.43 7.92 -9.24
C VAL A 21 -8.97 8.21 -10.66
N LEU A 22 -7.83 7.65 -11.05
CA LEU A 22 -7.30 7.76 -12.41
C LEU A 22 -7.43 6.42 -13.12
N LYS A 23 -8.11 6.39 -14.26
CA LYS A 23 -8.17 5.25 -15.17
C LYS A 23 -7.23 5.50 -16.34
N PHE A 24 -6.16 4.72 -16.44
CA PHE A 24 -5.29 4.68 -17.61
C PHE A 24 -5.91 3.81 -18.69
N SER A 25 -6.05 4.36 -19.88
CA SER A 25 -6.68 3.70 -21.03
C SER A 25 -5.91 3.92 -22.33
N ALA A 26 -6.35 3.25 -23.38
CA ALA A 26 -5.81 3.35 -24.73
C ALA A 26 -6.92 3.12 -25.77
N THR A 27 -6.81 3.77 -26.92
CA THR A 27 -7.79 3.65 -28.01
C THR A 27 -7.79 2.25 -28.65
N TRP A 28 -6.63 1.59 -28.69
CA TRP A 28 -6.45 0.23 -29.22
C TRP A 28 -6.83 -0.88 -28.23
N CYS A 29 -7.15 -0.55 -26.98
CA CYS A 29 -7.44 -1.51 -25.92
C CYS A 29 -8.91 -1.95 -25.95
N GLY A 30 -9.17 -3.15 -26.47
CA GLY A 30 -10.50 -3.77 -26.48
C GLY A 30 -11.16 -3.87 -25.09
N PRO A 31 -10.50 -4.48 -24.09
CA PRO A 31 -11.03 -4.60 -22.72
C PRO A 31 -11.35 -3.26 -22.05
N CYS A 32 -10.61 -2.20 -22.39
CA CYS A 32 -10.82 -0.87 -21.84
C CYS A 32 -12.18 -0.30 -22.23
N ARG A 33 -12.65 -0.56 -23.46
CA ARG A 33 -13.96 -0.11 -23.95
C ARG A 33 -15.11 -0.78 -23.19
N ALA A 34 -14.97 -2.06 -22.86
CA ALA A 34 -15.95 -2.78 -22.05
C ALA A 34 -15.97 -2.31 -20.58
N PHE A 35 -14.82 -1.87 -20.06
CA PHE A 35 -14.68 -1.39 -18.68
C PHE A 35 -15.16 0.07 -18.48
N ALA A 36 -15.09 0.90 -19.53
CA ALA A 36 -15.51 2.30 -19.51
C ALA A 36 -16.94 2.54 -18.94
N PRO A 37 -18.01 1.86 -19.42
CA PRO A 37 -19.36 2.11 -18.91
C PRO A 37 -19.53 1.71 -17.45
N PHE A 38 -18.72 0.79 -16.94
CA PHE A 38 -18.72 0.45 -15.52
C PHE A 38 -18.12 1.58 -14.68
N MET A 39 -17.01 2.17 -15.14
CA MET A 39 -16.40 3.31 -14.45
C MET A 39 -17.27 4.57 -14.50
N ASP A 40 -17.98 4.82 -15.61
CA ASP A 40 -18.95 5.93 -15.68
C ASP A 40 -20.12 5.75 -14.69
N LYS A 41 -20.58 4.50 -14.48
CA LYS A 41 -21.57 4.20 -13.44
C LYS A 41 -21.03 4.45 -12.04
N LEU A 42 -19.73 4.22 -11.79
CA LEU A 42 -19.12 4.51 -10.50
C LEU A 42 -19.01 6.03 -10.27
N ASP A 43 -18.63 6.78 -11.29
CA ASP A 43 -18.56 8.26 -11.26
C ASP A 43 -19.93 8.86 -10.91
N ALA A 44 -21.01 8.33 -11.49
CA ALA A 44 -22.38 8.73 -11.18
C ALA A 44 -22.84 8.32 -9.76
N GLN A 45 -22.41 7.16 -9.26
CA GLN A 45 -22.78 6.66 -7.93
C GLN A 45 -22.01 7.34 -6.79
N PHE A 46 -20.79 7.81 -7.04
CA PHE A 46 -19.90 8.38 -6.03
C PHE A 46 -19.45 9.79 -6.41
N PRO A 47 -20.35 10.79 -6.42
CA PRO A 47 -20.02 12.17 -6.82
C PRO A 47 -18.97 12.85 -5.92
N GLY A 48 -18.71 12.30 -4.71
CA GLY A 48 -17.63 12.74 -3.82
C GLY A 48 -16.23 12.26 -4.23
N VAL A 49 -16.12 11.34 -5.18
CA VAL A 49 -14.86 10.80 -5.69
C VAL A 49 -14.65 11.32 -7.11
N ALA A 50 -13.59 12.10 -7.33
CA ALA A 50 -13.33 12.66 -8.64
C ALA A 50 -12.67 11.61 -9.55
N MET A 51 -13.37 11.15 -10.58
CA MET A 51 -12.87 10.11 -11.49
C MET A 51 -12.44 10.70 -12.84
N TYR A 52 -11.22 10.38 -13.25
CA TYR A 52 -10.62 10.89 -14.48
C TYR A 52 -10.04 9.77 -15.33
N GLU A 53 -10.04 10.00 -16.64
CA GLU A 53 -9.40 9.13 -17.62
C GLU A 53 -8.12 9.77 -18.14
N VAL A 54 -7.07 8.94 -18.26
CA VAL A 54 -5.78 9.33 -18.81
C VAL A 54 -5.49 8.39 -19.99
N ASP A 55 -5.41 8.96 -21.19
CA ASP A 55 -4.90 8.23 -22.35
C ASP A 55 -3.39 8.05 -22.20
N LEU A 56 -2.90 6.80 -22.16
CA LEU A 56 -1.47 6.53 -22.00
C LEU A 56 -0.65 6.97 -23.21
N ASP A 57 -1.23 6.91 -24.41
CA ASP A 57 -0.53 7.21 -25.67
C ASP A 57 -0.32 8.72 -25.81
N ALA A 58 -1.33 9.50 -25.40
CA ALA A 58 -1.25 10.96 -25.38
C ALA A 58 -0.44 11.51 -24.18
N ASN A 59 -0.40 10.77 -23.06
CA ASN A 59 0.22 11.23 -21.81
C ASN A 59 1.32 10.27 -21.33
N GLN A 60 2.27 9.94 -22.19
CA GLN A 60 3.34 8.96 -21.89
C GLN A 60 4.16 9.33 -20.65
N ASP A 61 4.40 10.61 -20.39
CA ASP A 61 5.19 11.03 -19.23
C ASP A 61 4.45 10.77 -17.92
N ILE A 62 3.12 10.93 -17.91
CA ILE A 62 2.26 10.55 -16.77
C ILE A 62 2.32 9.03 -16.58
N ALA A 63 2.16 8.27 -17.66
CA ALA A 63 2.21 6.80 -17.61
C ALA A 63 3.55 6.30 -17.05
N LYS A 64 4.67 6.90 -17.46
CA LYS A 64 6.01 6.59 -16.95
C LYS A 64 6.15 6.94 -15.46
N GLN A 65 5.68 8.12 -15.05
CA GLN A 65 5.75 8.58 -13.66
C GLN A 65 5.03 7.63 -12.69
N TYR A 66 3.89 7.07 -13.09
CA TYR A 66 3.11 6.12 -12.27
C TYR A 66 3.44 4.64 -12.56
N SER A 67 4.46 4.38 -13.38
CA SER A 67 4.89 3.04 -13.81
C SER A 67 3.74 2.20 -14.35
N VAL A 68 2.90 2.79 -15.20
CA VAL A 68 1.78 2.11 -15.85
C VAL A 68 2.30 1.39 -17.09
N THR A 69 2.34 0.06 -17.00
CA THR A 69 2.86 -0.82 -18.08
C THR A 69 1.76 -1.57 -18.82
N ALA A 70 0.54 -1.58 -18.30
CA ALA A 70 -0.60 -2.30 -18.86
C ALA A 70 -1.89 -1.49 -18.71
N VAL A 71 -2.82 -1.66 -19.64
CA VAL A 71 -4.15 -1.06 -19.62
C VAL A 71 -5.25 -2.13 -19.67
N PRO A 72 -6.41 -1.89 -19.03
CA PRO A 72 -6.70 -0.74 -18.17
C PRO A 72 -5.99 -0.86 -16.82
N THR A 73 -5.53 0.27 -16.27
CA THR A 73 -5.02 0.35 -14.90
C THR A 73 -5.76 1.47 -14.18
N VAL A 74 -6.26 1.18 -12.99
CA VAL A 74 -6.94 2.17 -12.13
C VAL A 74 -6.06 2.46 -10.93
N ILE A 75 -5.78 3.74 -10.66
CA ILE A 75 -5.01 4.17 -9.50
C ILE A 75 -5.87 5.08 -8.64
N LEU A 76 -5.91 4.79 -7.34
CA LEU A 76 -6.69 5.52 -6.36
C LEU A 76 -5.78 6.43 -5.53
N PHE A 77 -6.17 7.69 -5.43
CA PHE A 77 -5.47 8.71 -4.66
C PHE A 77 -6.37 9.27 -3.57
N LYS A 78 -5.76 9.45 -2.39
CA LYS A 78 -6.36 10.16 -1.27
C LYS A 78 -5.41 11.25 -0.78
N LYS A 79 -5.87 12.50 -0.80
CA LYS A 79 -5.07 13.69 -0.43
C LYS A 79 -3.70 13.70 -1.12
N GLY A 80 -3.70 13.45 -2.44
CA GLY A 80 -2.50 13.38 -3.27
C GLY A 80 -1.62 12.13 -3.10
N LYS A 81 -1.95 11.21 -2.19
CA LYS A 81 -1.19 9.96 -1.98
C LYS A 81 -1.88 8.78 -2.64
N GLU A 82 -1.12 7.94 -3.35
CA GLU A 82 -1.62 6.66 -3.86
C GLU A 82 -1.97 5.74 -2.68
N ILE A 83 -3.20 5.22 -2.66
CA ILE A 83 -3.68 4.28 -1.62
C ILE A 83 -3.87 2.86 -2.14
N GLY A 84 -3.85 2.68 -3.46
CA GLY A 84 -4.06 1.41 -4.10
C GLY A 84 -4.13 1.55 -5.62
N ARG A 85 -3.87 0.43 -6.30
CA ARG A 85 -3.98 0.31 -7.75
C ARG A 85 -4.60 -1.03 -8.12
N ILE A 86 -5.28 -1.05 -9.25
CA ILE A 86 -5.92 -2.23 -9.84
C ILE A 86 -5.40 -2.32 -11.27
N GLN A 87 -4.83 -3.47 -11.62
CA GLN A 87 -4.42 -3.75 -12.99
C GLN A 87 -5.42 -4.70 -13.64
N GLY A 88 -5.87 -4.34 -14.84
CA GLY A 88 -6.89 -5.07 -15.58
C GLY A 88 -8.32 -4.57 -15.30
N ALA A 89 -9.27 -5.17 -16.02
CA ALA A 89 -10.69 -4.80 -15.99
C ALA A 89 -11.47 -5.51 -14.86
N ASP A 90 -10.95 -5.47 -13.63
CA ASP A 90 -11.62 -6.07 -12.46
C ASP A 90 -12.67 -5.12 -11.87
N THR A 91 -13.93 -5.36 -12.20
CA THR A 91 -15.07 -4.54 -11.75
C THR A 91 -15.35 -4.69 -10.25
N GLN A 92 -15.14 -5.87 -9.68
CA GLN A 92 -15.44 -6.12 -8.26
C GLN A 92 -14.41 -5.43 -7.36
N GLN A 93 -13.12 -5.51 -7.72
CA GLN A 93 -12.10 -4.77 -7.01
C GLN A 93 -12.29 -3.26 -7.15
N ALA A 94 -12.59 -2.78 -8.37
CA ALA A 94 -12.81 -1.35 -8.60
C ALA A 94 -13.96 -0.81 -7.74
N MET A 95 -15.12 -1.49 -7.72
CA MET A 95 -16.24 -1.11 -6.84
C MET A 95 -15.83 -1.06 -5.37
N THR A 96 -15.14 -2.11 -4.89
CA THR A 96 -14.77 -2.25 -3.47
C THR A 96 -13.80 -1.13 -3.05
N GLN A 97 -12.78 -0.86 -3.86
CA GLN A 97 -11.78 0.17 -3.56
C GLN A 97 -12.36 1.58 -3.66
N VAL A 98 -13.22 1.85 -4.64
CA VAL A 98 -13.90 3.15 -4.77
C VAL A 98 -14.85 3.39 -3.60
N LYS A 99 -15.63 2.38 -3.19
CA LYS A 99 -16.49 2.46 -2.01
C LYS A 99 -15.69 2.78 -0.75
N ARG A 100 -14.59 2.06 -0.51
CA ARG A 100 -13.69 2.32 0.62
C ARG A 100 -13.10 3.73 0.58
N LEU A 101 -12.71 4.20 -0.61
CA LEU A 101 -12.19 5.55 -0.79
C LEU A 101 -13.26 6.60 -0.43
N ALA A 102 -14.48 6.44 -0.95
CA ALA A 102 -15.63 7.32 -0.69
C ALA A 102 -16.00 7.37 0.81
N GLU A 103 -16.08 6.22 1.49
CA GLU A 103 -16.35 6.15 2.93
C GLU A 103 -15.26 6.87 3.72
N SER A 104 -13.99 6.67 3.35
CA SER A 104 -12.85 7.26 4.05
C SER A 104 -12.67 8.77 3.81
N SER A 105 -13.32 9.35 2.79
CA SER A 105 -13.35 10.80 2.56
C SER A 105 -14.41 11.51 3.39
N THR A 106 -15.46 10.81 3.81
CA THR A 106 -16.58 11.38 4.59
C THR A 106 -16.34 11.31 6.10
N THR A 107 -15.47 10.41 6.58
CA THR A 107 -15.18 10.18 8.01
C THR A 107 -14.33 11.25 8.72
N MET A 108 -14.40 12.52 8.28
CA MET A 108 -13.91 13.65 9.07
C MET A 108 -15.00 14.67 9.45
N ALA A 109 -16.24 14.49 8.98
CA ALA A 109 -17.34 15.40 9.33
C ALA A 109 -18.40 14.79 10.26
N ASP A 110 -18.37 13.48 10.53
CA ASP A 110 -19.55 12.81 11.11
C ASP A 110 -19.26 11.55 11.95
N TYR A 111 -18.17 11.51 12.72
CA TYR A 111 -17.94 10.38 13.61
C TYR A 111 -17.58 10.80 15.04
N GLY A 112 -18.62 10.80 15.88
CA GLY A 112 -18.53 10.59 17.33
C GLY A 112 -18.09 9.15 17.66
N PRO A 113 -18.02 8.76 18.94
CA PRO A 113 -17.41 7.50 19.36
C PRO A 113 -18.27 6.26 19.06
N GLY A 114 -17.64 5.20 18.52
CA GLY A 114 -18.21 3.85 18.29
C GLY A 114 -18.77 3.70 16.88
N TYR A 115 -18.41 2.73 16.03
CA TYR A 115 -18.37 1.28 16.23
C TYR A 115 -17.45 0.68 15.14
N SER A 116 -16.56 -0.23 15.54
CA SER A 116 -15.68 -0.97 14.64
C SER A 116 -16.52 -1.91 13.77
N LEU A 117 -16.70 -1.57 12.50
CA LEU A 117 -17.34 -2.46 11.52
C LEU A 117 -16.30 -3.48 11.05
N GLY A 118 -16.42 -4.67 11.60
CA GLY A 118 -15.58 -5.82 11.33
C GLY A 118 -15.49 -6.14 9.84
N GLY A 119 -14.26 -6.11 9.32
CA GLY A 119 -13.90 -6.78 8.08
C GLY A 119 -13.83 -8.28 8.32
N SER A 120 -14.63 -9.02 7.55
CA SER A 120 -14.51 -10.48 7.43
C SER A 120 -13.18 -10.84 6.76
N ASP A 121 -12.16 -11.10 7.56
CA ASP A 121 -10.99 -11.86 7.14
C ASP A 121 -11.36 -13.35 7.02
N LYS A 122 -11.03 -13.94 5.88
CA LYS A 122 -11.33 -15.34 5.59
C LYS A 122 -10.49 -16.25 6.49
N LYS A 123 -11.14 -16.83 7.50
CA LYS A 123 -10.93 -18.17 8.11
C LYS A 123 -9.69 -18.94 7.62
N THR A 124 -8.57 -18.82 8.33
CA THR A 124 -7.57 -19.88 8.47
C THR A 124 -7.66 -20.44 9.89
N LYS A 125 -7.89 -21.76 10.00
CA LYS A 125 -8.19 -22.47 11.25
C LYS A 125 -7.08 -22.29 12.29
N GLY A 126 -7.45 -21.84 13.48
CA GLY A 126 -6.59 -21.88 14.66
C GLY A 126 -6.47 -23.29 15.22
N VAL A 127 -5.24 -23.78 15.33
CA VAL A 127 -4.82 -24.66 16.42
C VAL A 127 -4.02 -23.78 17.36
N ALA A 128 -4.45 -23.72 18.62
CA ALA A 128 -3.86 -22.91 19.66
C ALA A 128 -2.50 -23.48 20.10
N ILE A 129 -1.46 -22.64 20.12
CA ILE A 129 -0.25 -22.86 20.92
C ILE A 129 0.07 -21.52 21.62
N PRO A 130 0.32 -21.52 22.94
CA PRO A 130 0.34 -20.31 23.76
C PRO A 130 1.56 -19.42 23.53
N ALA A 131 1.33 -18.13 23.73
CA ALA A 131 2.32 -17.07 23.72
C ALA A 131 3.36 -17.21 24.84
N SER A 132 4.63 -17.36 24.46
CA SER A 132 5.78 -16.95 25.27
C SER A 132 6.76 -16.26 24.32
N ARG A 133 6.83 -14.93 24.41
CA ARG A 133 7.82 -14.16 25.18
C ARG A 133 9.22 -14.22 24.54
N SER A 134 9.59 -13.05 24.00
CA SER A 134 10.94 -12.53 23.88
C SER A 134 11.74 -12.95 22.64
N SER A 135 11.66 -12.08 21.63
CA SER A 135 12.66 -11.90 20.58
C SER A 135 14.05 -11.67 21.20
N HIS A 136 14.81 -12.74 21.43
CA HIS A 136 16.26 -12.67 21.54
C HIS A 136 16.83 -12.60 20.12
N SER A 137 16.72 -11.42 19.51
CA SER A 137 17.43 -11.08 18.28
C SER A 137 18.66 -10.25 18.66
N LEU A 138 19.82 -10.84 18.44
CA LEU A 138 21.14 -10.20 18.26
C LEU A 138 21.94 -9.69 19.49
N LEU A 139 21.40 -9.59 20.72
CA LEU A 139 22.22 -9.22 21.90
C LEU A 139 22.87 -10.40 22.67
N THR A 140 22.45 -11.64 22.45
CA THR A 140 23.02 -12.80 23.18
C THR A 140 24.34 -13.30 22.61
N TRP A 141 24.64 -12.99 21.34
CA TRP A 141 25.90 -13.42 20.70
C TRP A 141 27.09 -12.54 21.08
N ILE A 142 26.88 -11.25 21.34
CA ILE A 142 27.96 -10.32 21.75
C ILE A 142 28.40 -10.59 23.20
N ARG A 143 27.51 -11.10 24.06
CA ARG A 143 27.88 -11.44 25.46
C ARG A 143 28.68 -12.73 25.63
N LEU A 144 28.60 -13.68 24.70
CA LEU A 144 29.39 -14.92 24.77
C LEU A 144 30.82 -14.76 24.20
N TYR A 145 31.06 -13.76 23.36
CA TYR A 145 32.40 -13.47 22.84
C TYR A 145 33.27 -12.71 23.86
N PHE A 146 32.67 -11.92 24.76
CA PHE A 146 33.42 -11.11 25.72
C PHE A 146 33.81 -11.86 27.01
N VAL A 147 33.08 -12.92 27.39
CA VAL A 147 33.40 -13.74 28.58
C VAL A 147 34.50 -14.78 28.31
N THR A 148 34.73 -15.17 27.05
CA THR A 148 35.82 -16.09 26.68
C THR A 148 37.15 -15.37 26.44
N LEU A 149 37.15 -14.07 26.17
CA LEU A 149 38.37 -13.26 25.98
C LEU A 149 38.98 -12.72 27.29
N PHE A 150 38.29 -12.86 28.43
CA PHE A 150 38.78 -12.38 29.74
C PHE A 150 39.03 -13.48 30.78
N SER A 151 38.99 -14.76 30.38
CA SER A 151 39.28 -15.91 31.26
C SER A 151 40.49 -16.74 30.82
N PHE A 152 41.35 -16.19 29.93
CA PHE A 152 42.56 -16.85 29.45
C PHE A 152 43.87 -16.33 30.08
N ASP A 153 43.81 -15.59 31.20
CA ASP A 153 45.02 -15.13 31.91
C ASP A 153 45.17 -15.68 33.35
N ALA A 154 44.16 -16.35 33.90
CA ALA A 154 44.20 -16.82 35.30
C ALA A 154 44.77 -18.24 35.52
N ARG A 155 45.67 -18.72 34.65
CA ARG A 155 46.32 -20.04 34.86
C ARG A 155 47.79 -20.15 34.43
N ALA A 156 48.49 -19.02 34.27
CA ALA A 156 49.94 -18.99 34.01
C ALA A 156 50.79 -18.41 35.18
N ALA A 157 50.20 -18.14 36.35
CA ALA A 157 50.90 -17.63 37.54
C ALA A 157 51.08 -18.67 38.67
N ALA A 158 51.12 -19.97 38.34
CA ALA A 158 51.26 -21.05 39.32
C ALA A 158 52.42 -22.02 39.02
N LYS A 159 53.56 -21.49 38.53
CA LYS A 159 54.82 -22.24 38.34
C LYS A 159 56.10 -21.44 38.69
N SER A 160 56.03 -20.56 39.69
CA SER A 160 57.22 -19.95 40.31
C SER A 160 57.61 -20.61 41.66
N TYR A 161 57.09 -21.80 41.96
CA TYR A 161 57.52 -22.60 43.11
C TYR A 161 57.65 -24.07 42.70
N LEU A 162 58.85 -24.66 42.88
CA LEU A 162 59.41 -25.92 42.33
C LEU A 162 60.22 -25.65 41.04
N GLY A 163 61.53 -25.42 41.05
CA GLY A 163 62.57 -25.89 41.96
C GLY A 163 63.45 -26.90 41.22
N ALA A 164 64.76 -26.59 41.17
CA ALA A 164 65.87 -27.30 40.52
C ALA A 164 66.11 -26.97 39.03
#